data_AF-A0A367JZH3-F1
#
_entry.id   AF-A0A367JZH3-F1
#
_cell.length_a   1.000
_cell.length_b   1.000
_cell.length_c   1.000
_cell.angle_alpha   90.00
_cell.angle_beta   90.00
_cell.angle_gamma   90.00
#
_symmetry.space_group_name_H-M   'P 1'
#
loop_
_entity.id
_entity.type
_entity.pdbx_description
1 polymer ?
#
loop_
_entity_poly.entity_id
_entity_poly.type
_entity_poly.pdbx_seq_one_letter_code
_entity_poly.pdbx_strand_id
1 'polypeptide(L)'
;PNSDEYLNGIYKNVQTLVDNREFESALGILDRIQEQIQKRDNASGLDTLLVMKAETYIQMGYHNGAIPILQKAMTQSKLAYNTRNFYIAVIKLVRIYIRSKNAELKRKAIIMLERVFPKVLLMKSKDLELDLRRTYAEATSQ
;
A
#
# COMPACT_ATOMS: atom_id res chain seq x y z
N PRO A 1 -27.04 3.37 -2.79
CA PRO A 1 -25.81 3.01 -2.05
C PRO A 1 -24.91 4.23 -1.88
N ASN A 2 -24.44 4.51 -0.67
CA ASN A 2 -23.45 5.56 -0.47
C ASN A 2 -22.17 5.19 -1.24
N SER A 3 -21.50 6.14 -1.90
CA SER A 3 -20.33 5.85 -2.76
C SER A 3 -19.25 5.06 -2.03
N ASP A 4 -19.11 5.32 -0.74
CA ASP A 4 -18.08 4.73 0.12
C ASP A 4 -18.40 3.28 0.49
N GLU A 5 -19.68 2.93 0.69
CA GLU A 5 -20.10 1.54 0.93
C GLU A 5 -19.87 0.67 -0.29
N TYR A 6 -20.14 1.22 -1.48
CA TYR A 6 -19.90 0.53 -2.74
C TYR A 6 -18.40 0.24 -2.95
N LEU A 7 -17.54 1.25 -2.77
CA LEU A 7 -16.09 1.07 -2.89
C LEU A 7 -15.54 0.11 -1.84
N ASN A 8 -16.01 0.19 -0.59
CA ASN A 8 -15.61 -0.73 0.47
C ASN A 8 -16.00 -2.19 0.15
N GLY A 9 -17.17 -2.41 -0.44
CA GLY A 9 -17.58 -3.74 -0.91
C GLY A 9 -16.66 -4.28 -1.99
N ILE A 10 -16.28 -3.45 -2.96
CA ILE A 10 -15.34 -3.82 -4.00
C ILE A 10 -13.96 -4.15 -3.43
N TYR A 11 -13.44 -3.32 -2.52
CA TYR A 11 -12.13 -3.57 -1.90
C TYR A 11 -12.10 -4.87 -1.09
N LYS A 12 -13.18 -5.21 -0.38
CA LYS A 12 -13.28 -6.53 0.29
C LYS A 12 -13.26 -7.69 -0.71
N ASN A 13 -13.96 -7.55 -1.84
CA ASN A 13 -13.96 -8.56 -2.90
C ASN A 13 -12.57 -8.74 -3.51
N VAL A 14 -11.90 -7.63 -3.85
CA VAL A 14 -10.52 -7.66 -4.38
C VAL A 14 -9.57 -8.31 -3.38
N GLN A 15 -9.68 -8.00 -2.08
CA GLN A 15 -8.85 -8.66 -1.06
C GLN A 15 -9.09 -10.19 -1.04
N THR A 16 -10.35 -10.62 -1.14
CA THR A 16 -10.69 -12.06 -1.20
C THR A 16 -10.07 -12.74 -2.41
N LEU A 17 -10.12 -12.09 -3.58
CA LEU A 17 -9.47 -12.61 -4.80
C LEU A 17 -7.95 -12.70 -4.64
N VAL A 18 -7.31 -11.69 -4.04
CA VAL A 18 -5.87 -11.71 -3.75
C VAL A 18 -5.52 -12.85 -2.79
N ASP A 19 -6.30 -13.05 -1.74
CA ASP A 19 -6.10 -14.14 -0.77
C ASP A 19 -6.26 -15.52 -1.43
N ASN A 20 -7.18 -15.64 -2.40
CA ASN A 20 -7.37 -16.84 -3.24
C ASN A 20 -6.36 -16.98 -4.39
N ARG A 21 -5.39 -16.06 -4.52
CA ARG A 21 -4.41 -15.99 -5.62
C ARG A 21 -5.01 -15.76 -7.01
N GLU A 22 -6.23 -15.22 -7.07
CA GLU A 22 -6.92 -14.82 -8.30
C GLU A 22 -6.49 -13.39 -8.73
N PHE A 23 -5.18 -13.22 -8.96
CA PHE A 23 -4.57 -11.90 -9.12
C PHE A 23 -5.04 -11.15 -10.37
N GLU A 24 -5.18 -11.83 -11.51
CA GLU A 24 -5.66 -11.21 -12.75
C GLU A 24 -7.10 -10.69 -12.59
N SER A 25 -7.96 -11.47 -11.92
CA SER A 25 -9.33 -11.04 -11.58
C SER A 25 -9.32 -9.82 -10.66
N ALA A 26 -8.46 -9.82 -9.64
CA ALA A 26 -8.30 -8.69 -8.73
C ALA A 26 -7.85 -7.42 -9.47
N LEU A 27 -6.82 -7.53 -10.33
CA LEU A 27 -6.31 -6.41 -11.13
C LEU A 27 -7.36 -5.89 -12.11
N GLY A 28 -8.08 -6.78 -12.79
CA GLY A 28 -9.14 -6.40 -13.72
C GLY A 28 -10.27 -5.59 -13.05
N ILE A 29 -10.61 -5.91 -11.80
CA ILE A 29 -11.56 -5.11 -11.01
C ILE A 29 -10.95 -3.75 -10.66
N LEU A 30 -9.72 -3.73 -10.14
CA LEU A 30 -9.04 -2.48 -9.76
C LEU A 30 -8.88 -1.52 -10.95
N ASP A 31 -8.56 -2.00 -12.14
CA ASP A 31 -8.41 -1.17 -13.33
C ASP A 31 -9.74 -0.52 -13.76
N ARG A 32 -10.83 -1.30 -13.76
CA ARG A 32 -12.18 -0.77 -14.04
C ARG A 32 -12.59 0.32 -13.05
N ILE A 33 -12.30 0.13 -11.76
CA ILE A 33 -12.61 1.15 -10.75
C ILE A 33 -11.73 2.39 -10.92
N GLN A 34 -10.45 2.21 -11.25
CA GLN A 34 -9.55 3.34 -11.47
C GLN A 34 -10.06 4.23 -12.61
N GLU A 35 -10.52 3.64 -13.72
CA GLU A 35 -11.13 4.40 -14.81
C GLU A 35 -12.38 5.16 -14.38
N GLN A 36 -13.23 4.56 -13.54
CA GLN A 36 -14.43 5.22 -13.02
C GLN A 36 -14.09 6.39 -12.10
N ILE A 37 -13.10 6.24 -11.23
CA ILE A 37 -12.59 7.29 -10.34
C ILE A 37 -12.04 8.46 -11.16
N GLN A 38 -11.21 8.16 -12.17
CA GLN A 38 -10.62 9.16 -13.05
C GLN A 38 -11.66 9.92 -13.88
N LYS A 39 -12.70 9.24 -14.37
CA LYS A 39 -13.81 9.89 -15.12
C LYS A 39 -14.66 10.83 -14.28
N ARG A 40 -14.71 10.60 -12.96
CA ARG A 40 -15.52 11.41 -12.03
C ARG A 40 -14.75 12.59 -11.41
N ASP A 41 -13.47 12.75 -11.78
CA ASP A 41 -12.52 13.68 -11.15
C ASP A 41 -12.53 13.62 -9.61
N ASN A 42 -12.84 12.43 -9.07
CA ASN A 42 -12.91 12.24 -7.64
C ASN A 42 -11.58 11.65 -7.18
N ALA A 43 -10.80 12.42 -6.42
CA ALA A 43 -9.56 11.90 -5.82
C ALA A 43 -9.83 10.89 -4.68
N SER A 44 -11.05 10.84 -4.15
CA SER A 44 -11.42 9.95 -3.03
C SER A 44 -11.30 8.48 -3.44
N GLY A 45 -10.55 7.71 -2.65
CA GLY A 45 -10.36 6.27 -2.83
C GLY A 45 -9.26 5.86 -3.83
N LEU A 46 -8.69 6.80 -4.60
CA LEU A 46 -7.60 6.49 -5.53
C LEU A 46 -6.36 5.97 -4.80
N ASP A 47 -6.04 6.54 -3.64
CA ASP A 47 -4.93 6.11 -2.79
C ASP A 47 -5.11 4.66 -2.30
N THR A 48 -6.31 4.30 -1.86
CA THR A 48 -6.67 2.95 -1.42
C THR A 48 -6.54 1.95 -2.57
N LEU A 49 -7.09 2.30 -3.73
CA LEU A 49 -6.98 1.50 -4.94
C LEU A 49 -5.53 1.24 -5.33
N LEU A 50 -4.67 2.27 -5.28
CA LEU A 50 -3.26 2.13 -5.61
C LEU A 50 -2.52 1.23 -4.60
N VAL A 51 -2.82 1.33 -3.30
CA VAL A 51 -2.25 0.42 -2.28
C VAL A 51 -2.63 -1.03 -2.57
N MET A 52 -3.90 -1.30 -2.91
CA MET A 52 -4.37 -2.65 -3.21
C MET A 52 -3.76 -3.21 -4.51
N LYS A 53 -3.65 -2.36 -5.53
CA LYS A 53 -2.98 -2.74 -6.78
C LYS A 53 -1.52 -3.09 -6.52
N ALA A 54 -0.79 -2.26 -5.78
CA ALA A 54 0.58 -2.55 -5.40
C ALA A 54 0.70 -3.84 -4.58
N GLU A 55 -0.21 -4.09 -3.63
CA GLU A 55 -0.23 -5.34 -2.86
C GLU A 55 -0.41 -6.56 -3.77
N THR A 56 -1.31 -6.47 -4.75
CA THR A 56 -1.53 -7.55 -5.72
C THR A 56 -0.24 -7.87 -6.49
N TYR A 57 0.48 -6.85 -6.98
CA TYR A 57 1.79 -7.03 -7.61
C TYR A 57 2.83 -7.64 -6.65
N ILE A 58 2.83 -7.26 -5.37
CA ILE A 58 3.73 -7.85 -4.37
C ILE A 58 3.43 -9.34 -4.18
N GLN A 59 2.15 -9.72 -4.08
CA GLN A 59 1.74 -11.13 -3.92
C GLN A 59 2.07 -11.98 -5.16
N MET A 60 2.08 -11.37 -6.35
CA MET A 60 2.58 -12.00 -7.58
C MET A 60 4.11 -12.09 -7.66
N GLY A 61 4.85 -11.47 -6.73
CA GLY A 61 6.31 -11.38 -6.75
C GLY A 61 6.88 -10.26 -7.63
N TYR A 62 6.03 -9.41 -8.21
CA TYR A 62 6.40 -8.31 -9.09
C TYR A 62 6.76 -7.03 -8.32
N HIS A 63 7.75 -7.12 -7.43
CA HIS A 63 8.17 -6.02 -6.56
C HIS A 63 8.57 -4.75 -7.32
N ASN A 64 9.27 -4.87 -8.44
CA ASN A 64 9.68 -3.71 -9.25
C ASN A 64 8.48 -2.97 -9.85
N GLY A 65 7.42 -3.69 -10.21
CA GLY A 65 6.17 -3.10 -10.70
C GLY A 65 5.37 -2.43 -9.58
N ALA A 66 5.44 -2.94 -8.35
CA ALA A 66 4.74 -2.38 -7.20
C ALA A 66 5.32 -1.04 -6.71
N ILE A 67 6.64 -0.84 -6.80
CA ILE A 67 7.34 0.37 -6.32
C ILE A 67 6.71 1.68 -6.86
N PRO A 68 6.59 1.91 -8.18
CA PRO A 68 6.03 3.16 -8.70
C PRO A 68 4.56 3.34 -8.30
N ILE A 69 3.81 2.25 -8.13
CA ILE A 69 2.41 2.29 -7.68
C ILE A 69 2.34 2.74 -6.22
N LEU A 70 3.20 2.22 -5.34
CA LEU A 70 3.28 2.64 -3.93
C LEU A 70 3.70 4.11 -3.80
N GLN A 71 4.65 4.57 -4.60
CA GLN A 71 5.05 5.97 -4.61
C GLN A 71 3.90 6.88 -5.02
N LYS A 72 3.12 6.49 -6.03
CA LYS A 72 1.90 7.20 -6.43
C LYS A 72 0.85 7.16 -5.32
N ALA A 73 0.66 6.03 -4.66
CA ALA A 73 -0.26 5.87 -3.54
C ALA A 73 0.10 6.81 -2.38
N MET A 74 1.39 6.95 -2.05
CA MET A 74 1.87 7.89 -1.03
C MET A 74 1.52 9.34 -1.39
N THR A 75 1.72 9.75 -2.64
CA THR A 75 1.37 11.10 -3.11
C THR A 75 -0.14 11.34 -3.01
N GLN A 76 -0.96 10.40 -3.49
CA GLN A 76 -2.42 10.52 -3.43
C GLN A 76 -2.94 10.50 -1.99
N SER A 77 -2.35 9.67 -1.12
CA SER A 77 -2.69 9.64 0.31
C SER A 77 -2.44 10.99 0.98
N LYS A 78 -1.36 11.70 0.62
CA LYS A 78 -1.09 13.04 1.13
C LYS A 78 -2.13 14.06 0.64
N LEU A 79 -2.47 14.02 -0.65
CA LEU A 79 -3.48 14.92 -1.23
C LEU A 79 -4.86 14.70 -0.60
N ALA A 80 -5.22 13.45 -0.32
CA ALA A 80 -6.47 13.08 0.33
C ALA A 80 -6.43 13.18 1.87
N TYR A 81 -5.32 13.64 2.46
CA TYR A 81 -5.08 13.63 3.91
C TYR A 81 -5.28 12.26 4.58
N ASN A 82 -5.20 11.17 3.81
CA ASN A 82 -5.34 9.80 4.28
C ASN A 82 -4.01 9.28 4.86
N THR A 83 -3.73 9.70 6.08
CA THR A 83 -2.49 9.40 6.78
C THR A 83 -2.29 7.89 7.00
N ARG A 84 -3.38 7.13 7.19
CA ARG A 84 -3.33 5.68 7.35
C ARG A 84 -2.78 5.01 6.09
N ASN A 85 -3.36 5.29 4.93
CA ASN A 85 -2.90 4.72 3.67
C ASN A 85 -1.48 5.16 3.29
N PHE A 86 -1.11 6.41 3.62
CA PHE A 86 0.26 6.87 3.45
C PHE A 86 1.25 5.94 4.15
N TYR A 87 1.02 5.59 5.42
CA TYR A 87 1.92 4.71 6.16
C TYR A 87 1.86 3.26 5.70
N ILE A 88 0.70 2.75 5.27
CA ILE A 88 0.62 1.42 4.64
C ILE A 88 1.53 1.37 3.41
N ALA A 89 1.44 2.37 2.52
CA ALA A 89 2.24 2.44 1.32
C ALA A 89 3.74 2.53 1.66
N VAL A 90 4.13 3.32 2.66
CA VAL A 90 5.52 3.42 3.13
C VAL A 90 6.02 2.07 3.66
N ILE A 91 5.28 1.41 4.54
CA ILE A 91 5.70 0.13 5.14
C ILE A 91 5.88 -0.94 4.06
N LYS A 92 4.94 -1.04 3.11
CA LYS A 92 5.08 -1.99 1.98
C LYS A 92 6.29 -1.67 1.11
N LEU A 93 6.55 -0.39 0.81
CA LEU A 93 7.70 0.04 0.02
C LEU A 93 9.03 -0.27 0.74
N VAL A 94 9.09 0.01 2.04
CA VAL A 94 10.22 -0.32 2.89
C VAL A 94 10.50 -1.82 2.88
N ARG A 95 9.47 -2.67 3.04
CA ARG A 95 9.63 -4.14 2.99
C ARG A 95 10.27 -4.58 1.67
N ILE A 96 9.83 -4.03 0.54
CA ILE A 96 10.45 -4.31 -0.77
C ILE A 96 11.93 -3.91 -0.76
N TYR A 97 12.25 -2.72 -0.25
CA TYR A 97 13.62 -2.23 -0.23
C TYR A 97 14.55 -3.03 0.71
N ILE A 98 14.08 -3.44 1.89
CA ILE A 98 14.84 -4.29 2.82
C ILE A 98 15.20 -5.62 2.16
N ARG A 99 14.26 -6.23 1.43
CA ARG A 99 14.47 -7.51 0.73
C ARG A 99 15.29 -7.37 -0.55
N SER A 100 15.57 -6.14 -0.99
CA SER A 100 16.40 -5.91 -2.17
C SER A 100 17.85 -6.29 -1.91
N LYS A 101 18.56 -6.77 -2.94
CA LYS A 101 20.02 -6.96 -2.88
C LYS A 101 20.79 -5.63 -2.96
N ASN A 102 20.12 -4.51 -3.22
CA ASN A 102 20.74 -3.20 -3.33
C ASN A 102 20.91 -2.54 -1.93
N ALA A 103 22.16 -2.36 -1.52
CA ALA A 103 22.52 -1.77 -0.23
C ALA A 103 22.01 -0.32 -0.05
N GLU A 104 21.95 0.47 -1.12
CA GLU A 104 21.42 1.84 -1.08
C GLU A 104 19.92 1.83 -0.79
N LEU A 105 19.17 0.93 -1.45
CA LEU A 105 17.74 0.77 -1.19
C LEU A 105 17.49 0.31 0.25
N LYS A 106 18.27 -0.64 0.77
CA LYS A 106 18.19 -1.04 2.19
C LYS A 106 18.41 0.14 3.13
N ARG A 107 19.48 0.92 2.91
CA ARG A 107 19.77 2.11 3.73
C ARG A 107 18.64 3.13 3.66
N LYS A 108 18.08 3.37 2.47
CA LYS A 108 16.91 4.23 2.27
C LYS A 108 15.70 3.71 3.05
N ALA A 109 15.48 2.39 3.09
CA ALA A 109 14.39 1.77 3.83
C ALA A 109 14.51 2.01 5.35
N ILE A 110 15.71 1.87 5.92
CA ILE A 110 15.97 2.12 7.35
C ILE A 110 15.66 3.58 7.71
N ILE A 111 16.17 4.53 6.92
CA ILE A 111 15.90 5.97 7.15
C ILE A 111 14.39 6.26 7.05
N MET A 112 13.70 5.62 6.11
CA MET A 112 12.24 5.76 5.98
C MET A 112 11.51 5.19 7.20
N LEU A 113 11.92 4.02 7.70
CA LEU A 113 11.37 3.40 8.92
C LEU A 113 11.51 4.32 10.13
N GLU A 114 12.72 4.79 10.41
CA GLU A 114 13.00 5.67 11.56
C GLU A 114 12.13 6.94 11.54
N ARG A 115 11.87 7.49 10.35
CA ARG A 115 11.02 8.68 10.18
C ARG A 115 9.53 8.42 10.43
N VAL A 116 9.02 7.23 10.09
CA VAL A 116 7.59 6.91 10.26
C VAL A 116 7.29 6.25 11.59
N PHE A 117 8.26 5.58 12.21
CA PHE A 117 8.07 4.82 13.44
C PHE A 117 7.39 5.62 14.57
N PRO A 118 7.91 6.78 14.99
CA PRO A 118 7.27 7.55 16.06
C PRO A 118 5.87 8.04 15.67
N LYS A 119 5.65 8.34 14.39
CA LYS A 119 4.37 8.85 13.90
C LYS A 119 3.28 7.79 13.91
N VAL A 120 3.61 6.55 13.53
CA VAL A 120 2.67 5.43 13.60
C VAL A 120 2.32 5.09 15.05
N LEU A 121 3.29 5.13 15.97
CA LEU A 121 3.00 4.92 17.40
C LEU A 121 1.99 5.94 17.96
N LEU A 122 2.11 7.21 17.57
CA LEU A 122 1.18 8.26 17.99
C LEU A 122 -0.25 8.06 17.44
N MET A 123 -0.40 7.38 16.30
CA MET A 123 -1.72 7.10 15.72
C MET A 123 -2.53 6.06 16.48
N LYS A 124 -1.91 5.26 17.36
CA LYS A 124 -2.56 4.19 18.14
C LYS A 124 -3.29 3.14 17.26
N SER A 125 -2.87 2.96 16.01
CA SER A 125 -3.36 1.94 15.08
C SER A 125 -2.57 0.65 15.31
N LYS A 126 -3.17 -0.31 16.01
CA LYS A 126 -2.52 -1.58 16.42
C LYS A 126 -2.02 -2.40 15.23
N ASP A 127 -2.80 -2.41 14.14
CA ASP A 127 -2.48 -3.08 12.88
C ASP A 127 -1.23 -2.49 12.22
N LEU A 128 -1.18 -1.16 12.08
CA LEU A 128 -0.01 -0.48 11.52
C LEU A 128 1.22 -0.61 12.41
N GLU A 129 1.05 -0.50 13.73
CA GLU A 129 2.14 -0.67 14.68
C GLU A 129 2.75 -2.08 14.57
N LEU A 130 1.91 -3.12 14.51
CA LEU A 130 2.37 -4.49 14.36
C LEU A 130 3.15 -4.68 13.06
N ASP A 131 2.61 -4.18 11.95
CA ASP A 131 3.26 -4.27 10.63
C ASP A 131 4.60 -3.54 10.59
N LEU A 132 4.65 -2.36 11.21
CA LEU A 132 5.85 -1.55 11.33
C LEU A 132 6.92 -2.25 12.19
N ARG A 133 6.55 -2.79 13.36
CA ARG A 133 7.47 -3.52 14.25
C ARG A 133 8.05 -4.75 13.56
N ARG A 134 7.23 -5.52 12.84
CA ARG A 134 7.70 -6.67 12.04
C ARG A 134 8.71 -6.25 10.98
N THR A 135 8.42 -5.15 10.28
CA THR A 135 9.30 -4.62 9.23
C THR A 135 10.63 -4.12 9.81
N TYR A 136 10.58 -3.48 10.97
CA TYR A 136 11.77 -3.02 11.68
C TYR A 136 12.64 -4.18 12.13
N ALA A 137 12.04 -5.22 12.72
CA ALA A 137 12.74 -6.43 13.13
C ALA A 137 13.44 -7.11 11.94
N GLU A 138 12.74 -7.23 10.80
CA GLU A 138 13.31 -7.77 9.55
C GLU A 138 14.50 -6.93 9.05
N ALA A 139 14.43 -5.59 9.17
CA ALA A 139 15.51 -4.71 8.77
C ALA A 139 16.78 -4.89 9.62
N THR A 140 16.61 -5.14 10.93
CA THR A 140 17.71 -5.26 11.90
C THR A 140 18.31 -6.67 11.98
N SER A 141 17.64 -7.68 11.42
CA SER A 141 18.10 -9.07 11.43
C SER A 141 18.96 -9.46 10.22
N GLN A 142 19.20 -8.55 9.28
CA GLN A 142 19.99 -8.76 8.05
C GLN A 142 21.39 -8.18 8.17
#